data_AF-A0AAQ4NVS0-F1
#
_entry.id   AF-A0AAQ4NVS0-F1
#
_cell.length_a   1.000
_cell.length_b   1.000
_cell.length_c   1.000
_cell.angle_alpha   90.00
_cell.angle_beta   90.00
_cell.angle_gamma   90.00
#
_symmetry.space_group_name_H-M   'P 1'
#
loop_
_entity.id
_entity.type
_entity.pdbx_description
1 polymer ?
#
loop_
_entity_poly.entity_id
_entity_poly.type
_entity_poly.pdbx_seq_one_letter_code
_entity_poly.pdbx_strand_id
1 'polypeptide(L)'
;MVMSLRVSELQVLLGYAGRNKHGRKHELLTKALHLLKAGCSPAVHMKVKELYRRRFPAKMVSHSELAMPGPHHPATAGLLAYESHGGLTGLTHHLSGSSTLHPVHPDVKLQRLPFYDMLDELIKPTSLASDNSQRFQETCFAFALTPQQVQQISSSMDISGTKCDFSVQVQLRFCLSETSCPQEDHFPPNLCVKVNGKPCNLPGYLPPTKNGVEPKRPSRPINITSLVRLSTTVPNTIVVSWTAEIGRSYSMAVYLVKQQSSTVLLQRLRAKGIRNPDHSRALIKEKLTADPDSEIATTSLRVSLLCPLGKMRLMIPCRALTCSHLQCFDATLYIQMNEKKPTWVCPVCDKKAPYEHLIIDGLFVEILNSCMDCDEIQFKEDGSWAPMRSKREVQEVSSASYNGLDGSDQLSSSSSSDGSSGKKVEVIDLTLDSSSEDEGEDSPPPQPQPPPPLPPMPQRSCPSMSPTSPPIANKGSDTQARTRASDLVWAFSLSF
;
A
#
# COMPACT_ATOMS: atom_id res chain seq x y z
N MET A 1 5.03 -33.00 -18.31
CA MET A 1 5.41 -31.75 -17.62
C MET A 1 4.64 -30.53 -18.14
N VAL A 2 4.77 -30.14 -19.42
CA VAL A 2 4.12 -28.92 -19.97
C VAL A 2 2.59 -28.91 -19.86
N MET A 3 1.92 -30.05 -20.08
CA MET A 3 0.44 -30.14 -19.95
C MET A 3 -0.10 -29.78 -18.56
N SER A 4 0.74 -29.88 -17.52
CA SER A 4 0.34 -29.49 -16.19
C SER A 4 0.32 -27.97 -16.02
N LEU A 5 1.12 -27.20 -16.77
CA LEU A 5 1.37 -25.77 -16.54
C LEU A 5 0.10 -24.88 -16.63
N ARG A 6 0.05 -23.82 -15.82
CA ARG A 6 -1.01 -22.79 -15.83
C ARG A 6 -0.78 -21.83 -16.99
N VAL A 7 -1.78 -21.01 -17.28
CA VAL A 7 -1.70 -19.95 -18.31
C VAL A 7 -0.47 -19.07 -18.07
N SER A 8 -0.27 -18.54 -16.86
CA SER A 8 0.88 -17.69 -16.54
C SER A 8 2.23 -18.39 -16.75
N GLU A 9 2.34 -19.69 -16.42
CA GLU A 9 3.56 -20.48 -16.61
C GLU A 9 3.84 -20.75 -18.09
N LEU A 10 2.79 -21.01 -18.89
CA LEU A 10 2.90 -21.15 -20.34
C LEU A 10 3.30 -19.82 -21.01
N GLN A 11 2.79 -18.69 -20.51
CA GLN A 11 3.18 -17.36 -20.97
C GLN A 11 4.65 -17.05 -20.67
N VAL A 12 5.13 -17.43 -19.47
CA VAL A 12 6.55 -17.31 -19.10
C VAL A 12 7.43 -18.18 -19.99
N LEU A 13 7.03 -19.44 -20.24
CA LEU A 13 7.77 -20.35 -21.12
C LEU A 13 7.84 -19.83 -22.56
N LEU A 14 6.71 -19.37 -23.12
CA LEU A 14 6.65 -18.84 -24.49
C LEU A 14 7.39 -17.51 -24.60
N GLY A 15 7.28 -16.62 -23.60
CA GLY A 15 8.06 -15.38 -23.54
C GLY A 15 9.57 -15.64 -23.46
N TYR A 16 9.99 -16.63 -22.67
CA TYR A 16 11.39 -17.06 -22.61
C TYR A 16 11.91 -17.59 -23.95
N ALA A 17 11.06 -18.25 -24.73
CA ALA A 17 11.38 -18.75 -26.07
C ALA A 17 11.14 -17.71 -27.19
N GLY A 18 10.86 -16.44 -26.87
CA GLY A 18 10.60 -15.38 -27.85
C GLY A 18 9.34 -15.60 -28.69
N ARG A 19 8.36 -16.35 -28.19
CA ARG A 19 7.08 -16.64 -28.87
C ARG A 19 5.94 -15.80 -28.30
N ASN A 20 4.87 -15.66 -29.09
CA ASN A 20 3.66 -14.94 -28.68
C ASN A 20 3.03 -15.56 -27.42
N LYS A 21 2.85 -14.71 -26.39
CA LYS A 21 2.35 -15.05 -25.05
C LYS A 21 0.86 -14.79 -24.83
N HIS A 22 0.11 -14.40 -25.84
CA HIS A 22 -1.33 -14.15 -25.75
C HIS A 22 -2.14 -15.32 -26.31
N GLY A 23 -3.30 -15.56 -25.70
CA GLY A 23 -4.23 -16.63 -26.09
C GLY A 23 -4.81 -17.38 -24.91
N ARG A 24 -5.82 -18.21 -25.19
CA ARG A 24 -6.45 -19.10 -24.19
C ARG A 24 -5.49 -20.24 -23.82
N LYS A 25 -5.72 -20.89 -22.67
CA LYS A 25 -4.84 -21.96 -22.15
C LYS A 25 -4.52 -23.05 -23.20
N HIS A 26 -5.54 -23.48 -23.95
CA HIS A 26 -5.38 -24.51 -24.98
C HIS A 26 -4.47 -24.03 -26.13
N GLU A 27 -4.61 -22.78 -26.57
CA GLU A 27 -3.77 -22.18 -27.63
C GLU A 27 -2.31 -22.04 -27.17
N LEU A 28 -2.08 -21.55 -25.96
CA LEU A 28 -0.74 -21.44 -25.38
C LEU A 28 -0.10 -22.81 -25.19
N LEU A 29 -0.89 -23.82 -24.80
CA LEU A 29 -0.43 -25.19 -24.65
C LEU A 29 -0.03 -25.80 -26.01
N THR A 30 -0.84 -25.61 -27.05
CA THR A 30 -0.53 -26.05 -28.41
C THR A 30 0.76 -25.41 -28.93
N LYS A 31 0.93 -24.10 -28.72
CA LYS A 31 2.18 -23.38 -29.06
C LYS A 31 3.40 -23.94 -28.30
N ALA A 32 3.26 -24.22 -27.00
CA ALA A 32 4.33 -24.78 -26.19
C ALA A 32 4.69 -26.22 -26.59
N LEU A 33 3.70 -27.04 -26.98
CA LEU A 33 3.94 -28.39 -27.49
C LEU A 33 4.60 -28.37 -28.87
N HIS A 34 4.20 -27.46 -29.75
CA HIS A 34 4.85 -27.29 -31.05
C HIS A 34 6.31 -26.84 -30.90
N LEU A 35 6.58 -25.92 -29.96
CA LEU A 35 7.93 -25.51 -29.59
C LEU A 35 8.80 -26.71 -29.18
N LEU A 36 8.27 -27.65 -28.38
CA LEU A 36 9.03 -28.84 -27.97
C LEU A 36 9.23 -29.86 -29.10
N LYS A 37 8.24 -30.02 -30.00
CA LYS A 37 8.34 -30.96 -31.13
C LYS A 37 9.31 -30.48 -32.22
N ALA A 38 9.49 -29.18 -32.38
CA ALA A 38 10.38 -28.59 -33.39
C ALA A 38 11.88 -28.62 -33.04
N GLY A 39 12.29 -29.40 -32.02
CA GLY A 39 13.70 -29.49 -31.60
C GLY A 39 14.19 -28.25 -30.85
N CYS A 40 13.57 -27.91 -29.71
CA CYS A 40 13.94 -26.72 -28.95
C CYS A 40 15.31 -26.83 -28.25
N SER A 41 15.88 -25.66 -27.91
CA SER A 41 17.18 -25.59 -27.23
C SER A 41 17.15 -26.22 -25.83
N PRO A 42 18.28 -26.77 -25.34
CA PRO A 42 18.37 -27.33 -23.98
C PRO A 42 17.91 -26.37 -22.87
N ALA A 43 18.04 -25.06 -23.10
CA ALA A 43 17.57 -24.01 -22.21
C ALA A 43 16.04 -24.02 -22.02
N VAL A 44 15.27 -24.27 -23.09
CA VAL A 44 13.81 -24.38 -23.02
C VAL A 44 13.39 -25.61 -22.24
N HIS A 45 14.08 -26.75 -22.43
CA HIS A 45 13.85 -27.96 -21.63
C HIS A 45 14.12 -27.75 -20.14
N MET A 46 15.20 -27.03 -19.81
CA MET A 46 15.51 -26.67 -18.42
C MET A 46 14.44 -25.75 -17.84
N LYS A 47 13.93 -24.80 -18.62
CA LYS A 47 12.86 -23.90 -18.18
C LYS A 47 11.55 -24.64 -17.92
N VAL A 48 11.20 -25.63 -18.76
CA VAL A 48 10.04 -26.51 -18.50
C VAL A 48 10.22 -27.28 -17.19
N LYS A 49 11.41 -27.85 -16.93
CA LYS A 49 11.69 -28.59 -15.68
C LYS A 49 11.65 -27.68 -14.46
N GLU A 50 12.19 -26.47 -14.56
CA GLU A 50 12.14 -25.44 -13.51
C GLU A 50 10.68 -25.09 -13.16
N LEU A 51 9.87 -24.73 -14.16
CA LEU A 51 8.46 -24.39 -13.97
C LEU A 51 7.66 -25.57 -13.40
N TYR A 52 7.96 -26.80 -13.84
CA TYR A 52 7.33 -28.01 -13.32
C TYR A 52 7.71 -28.31 -11.86
N ARG A 53 9.00 -28.21 -11.48
CA ARG A 53 9.46 -28.43 -10.11
C ARG A 53 8.94 -27.40 -9.11
N ARG A 54 8.74 -26.15 -9.54
CA ARG A 54 8.09 -25.12 -8.70
C ARG A 54 6.69 -25.53 -8.27
N ARG A 55 6.01 -26.34 -9.09
CA ARG A 55 4.67 -26.84 -8.77
C ARG A 55 4.70 -28.18 -8.04
N PHE A 56 5.59 -29.08 -8.43
CA PHE A 56 5.71 -30.40 -7.83
C PHE A 56 7.13 -30.57 -7.29
N PRO A 57 7.43 -30.05 -6.07
CA PRO A 57 8.69 -30.32 -5.42
C PRO A 57 8.81 -31.84 -5.21
N ALA A 58 9.86 -32.45 -5.74
CA ALA A 58 10.10 -33.87 -5.49
C ALA A 58 10.31 -34.06 -3.97
N LYS A 59 9.50 -34.91 -3.34
CA LYS A 59 9.82 -35.43 -2.01
C LYS A 59 11.13 -36.21 -2.14
N MET A 60 12.15 -35.84 -1.37
CA MET A 60 13.36 -36.65 -1.23
C MET A 60 12.96 -38.00 -0.62
N VAL A 61 13.07 -39.06 -1.42
CA VAL A 61 13.14 -40.42 -0.91
C VAL A 61 14.57 -40.61 -0.41
N SER A 62 14.70 -41.00 0.85
CA SER A 62 15.94 -41.42 1.49
C SER A 62 16.54 -42.60 0.69
N HIS A 63 17.73 -42.43 0.13
CA HIS A 63 18.53 -43.54 -0.35
C HIS A 63 19.34 -44.09 0.83
N SER A 64 18.78 -45.09 1.50
CA SER A 64 19.57 -46.16 2.13
C SER A 64 18.98 -47.49 1.66
N GLU A 65 19.88 -48.44 1.44
CA GLU A 65 19.64 -49.87 1.20
C GLU A 65 19.32 -50.30 -0.24
N LEU A 66 20.37 -50.63 -0.98
CA LEU A 66 20.44 -51.86 -1.78
C LEU A 66 21.90 -52.37 -1.78
N ALA A 67 22.23 -53.23 -0.82
CA ALA A 67 23.37 -54.14 -0.89
C ALA A 67 22.83 -55.56 -0.71
N MET A 68 23.07 -56.42 -1.71
CA MET A 68 22.74 -57.86 -1.69
C MET A 68 23.95 -58.69 -1.20
N PRO A 69 23.73 -59.94 -0.73
CA PRO A 69 24.66 -60.65 0.16
C PRO A 69 25.52 -61.71 -0.54
N GLY A 70 26.66 -62.06 0.06
CA GLY A 70 27.49 -63.22 -0.28
C GLY A 70 28.78 -63.31 0.56
N PRO A 71 29.35 -64.50 0.82
CA PRO A 71 29.76 -64.95 2.16
C PRO A 71 31.28 -65.16 2.37
N HIS A 72 31.64 -65.57 3.59
CA HIS A 72 32.83 -66.34 4.03
C HIS A 72 33.69 -65.72 5.18
N HIS A 73 33.80 -66.50 6.26
CA HIS A 73 34.68 -66.43 7.46
C HIS A 73 36.17 -66.80 7.12
N PRO A 74 37.12 -66.90 8.09
CA PRO A 74 37.43 -66.15 9.34
C PRO A 74 38.96 -65.87 9.56
N ALA A 75 39.31 -65.36 10.76
CA ALA A 75 40.60 -65.49 11.48
C ALA A 75 41.73 -64.50 11.07
N THR A 76 42.70 -64.07 11.88
CA THR A 76 43.22 -64.47 13.21
C THR A 76 44.10 -63.34 13.78
N ALA A 77 44.28 -63.35 15.10
CA ALA A 77 45.51 -63.07 15.87
C ALA A 77 46.11 -61.65 15.95
N GLY A 78 46.41 -61.25 17.18
CA GLY A 78 47.37 -60.17 17.49
C GLY A 78 47.27 -59.59 18.90
N LEU A 79 47.36 -60.44 19.94
CA LEU A 79 47.73 -60.01 21.30
C LEU A 79 49.10 -59.34 21.29
N LEU A 80 49.33 -58.33 22.15
CA LEU A 80 50.31 -58.38 23.26
C LEU A 80 50.40 -57.05 24.06
N ALA A 81 50.38 -57.24 25.40
CA ALA A 81 51.06 -56.52 26.49
C ALA A 81 50.73 -55.02 26.77
N TYR A 82 50.14 -54.67 27.92
CA TYR A 82 50.76 -54.41 29.25
C TYR A 82 51.53 -53.06 29.22
N GLU A 83 51.34 -52.04 30.06
CA GLU A 83 51.06 -52.01 31.50
C GLU A 83 50.60 -50.60 31.95
N SER A 84 49.57 -50.59 32.80
CA SER A 84 49.30 -49.77 33.99
C SER A 84 49.68 -48.27 34.20
N HIS A 85 48.70 -47.62 34.83
CA HIS A 85 48.74 -46.50 35.80
C HIS A 85 48.51 -45.05 35.31
N GLY A 86 47.30 -44.54 35.61
CA GLY A 86 47.11 -43.13 35.99
C GLY A 86 45.78 -42.49 35.58
N GLY A 87 44.76 -42.56 36.44
CA GLY A 87 43.69 -41.55 36.52
C GLY A 87 42.30 -41.91 35.95
N LEU A 88 41.39 -42.36 36.82
CA LEU A 88 39.93 -42.26 36.62
C LEU A 88 39.46 -41.05 37.44
N THR A 89 38.96 -39.94 36.87
CA THR A 89 37.66 -39.71 36.20
C THR A 89 36.46 -40.36 36.89
N GLY A 90 35.65 -39.53 37.54
CA GLY A 90 34.21 -39.74 37.68
C GLY A 90 33.46 -38.68 36.87
N LEU A 91 32.87 -39.11 35.75
CA LEU A 91 31.56 -38.73 35.17
C LEU A 91 31.27 -37.21 34.99
N THR A 92 30.92 -36.65 33.83
CA THR A 92 29.84 -37.02 32.91
C THR A 92 29.86 -36.11 31.65
N HIS A 93 29.32 -36.65 30.56
CA HIS A 93 28.62 -35.97 29.45
C HIS A 93 29.36 -35.13 28.39
N HIS A 94 29.21 -35.64 27.16
CA HIS A 94 29.41 -35.01 25.86
C HIS A 94 28.84 -33.57 25.76
N LEU A 95 29.66 -32.63 25.28
CA LEU A 95 29.21 -31.39 24.67
C LEU A 95 29.72 -31.32 23.23
N SER A 96 28.81 -31.61 22.30
CA SER A 96 28.92 -31.21 20.89
C SER A 96 28.73 -29.70 20.78
N GLY A 97 29.50 -29.08 19.89
CA GLY A 97 29.70 -27.63 19.79
C GLY A 97 28.42 -26.78 19.71
N SER A 98 28.35 -25.77 20.59
CA SER A 98 27.47 -24.62 20.47
C SER A 98 27.96 -23.73 19.34
N SER A 99 27.19 -23.64 18.26
CA SER A 99 27.33 -22.55 17.29
C SER A 99 26.83 -21.25 17.92
N THR A 100 27.73 -20.30 18.09
CA THR A 100 27.41 -18.93 18.50
C THR A 100 26.45 -18.28 17.49
N LEU A 101 25.17 -18.19 17.83
CA LEU A 101 24.10 -17.53 17.06
C LEU A 101 24.32 -16.01 17.01
N HIS A 102 25.24 -15.55 16.16
CA HIS A 102 25.35 -14.13 15.86
C HIS A 102 24.13 -13.70 15.02
N PRO A 103 23.53 -12.53 15.30
CA PRO A 103 22.45 -11.99 14.47
C PRO A 103 22.91 -11.88 13.02
N VAL A 104 22.21 -12.55 12.11
CA VAL A 104 22.48 -12.43 10.68
C VAL A 104 21.83 -11.15 10.19
N HIS A 105 22.66 -10.20 9.75
CA HIS A 105 22.24 -8.96 9.11
C HIS A 105 22.26 -9.15 7.60
N PRO A 106 21.14 -9.54 6.97
CA PRO A 106 21.09 -9.58 5.51
C PRO A 106 21.18 -8.14 4.98
N ASP A 107 21.70 -7.97 3.76
CA ASP A 107 21.76 -6.67 3.06
C ASP A 107 20.37 -6.16 2.60
N VAL A 108 19.33 -6.49 3.36
CA VAL A 108 17.95 -6.07 3.17
C VAL A 108 17.85 -4.59 3.46
N LYS A 109 17.10 -3.88 2.61
CA LYS A 109 16.79 -2.46 2.80
C LYS A 109 15.29 -2.30 2.83
N LEU A 110 14.75 -1.61 3.82
CA LEU A 110 13.33 -1.27 3.84
C LEU A 110 13.06 -0.04 2.95
N GLN A 111 11.93 -0.06 2.25
CA GLN A 111 11.46 1.07 1.47
C GLN A 111 11.22 2.27 2.39
N ARG A 112 11.66 3.45 1.95
CA ARG A 112 11.48 4.71 2.69
C ARG A 112 9.99 5.05 2.78
N LEU A 113 9.59 5.58 3.92
CA LEU A 113 8.22 6.02 4.15
C LEU A 113 8.18 7.55 4.06
N PRO A 114 7.39 8.15 3.15
CA PRO A 114 7.45 9.60 2.90
C PRO A 114 7.19 10.48 4.12
N PHE A 115 6.34 10.02 5.04
CA PHE A 115 5.96 10.72 6.27
C PHE A 115 6.93 10.50 7.43
N TYR A 116 8.06 9.83 7.22
CA TYR A 116 9.01 9.54 8.29
C TYR A 116 10.43 9.81 7.82
N ASP A 117 11.08 10.80 8.41
CA ASP A 117 12.51 11.00 8.23
C ASP A 117 13.27 10.02 9.12
N MET A 118 14.20 9.28 8.52
CA MET A 118 15.10 8.39 9.24
C MET A 118 16.14 9.22 9.99
N LEU A 119 16.13 9.17 11.32
CA LEU A 119 17.13 9.83 12.17
C LEU A 119 18.27 8.87 12.52
N ASP A 120 17.93 7.64 12.91
CA ASP A 120 18.93 6.64 13.28
C ASP A 120 18.41 5.20 13.13
N GLU A 121 19.35 4.26 13.03
CA GLU A 121 19.11 2.82 12.97
C GLU A 121 19.47 2.17 14.32
N LEU A 122 18.46 1.99 15.18
CA LEU A 122 18.63 1.41 16.52
C LEU A 122 18.89 -0.10 16.45
N ILE A 123 18.24 -0.79 15.51
CA ILE A 123 18.51 -2.18 15.15
C ILE A 123 18.47 -2.27 13.62
N LYS A 124 19.60 -2.66 13.03
CA LYS A 124 19.70 -2.90 11.59
C LYS A 124 18.73 -4.01 11.15
N PRO A 125 18.32 -4.07 9.87
CA PRO A 125 17.62 -5.24 9.34
C PRO A 125 18.31 -6.53 9.77
N THR A 126 17.61 -7.32 10.59
CA THR A 126 18.13 -8.51 11.24
C THR A 126 17.16 -9.65 10.99
N SER A 127 17.70 -10.79 10.54
CA SER A 127 16.90 -11.97 10.24
C SER A 127 16.20 -12.48 11.49
N LEU A 128 14.91 -12.80 11.34
CA LEU A 128 14.17 -13.58 12.32
C LEU A 128 14.60 -15.04 12.16
N ALA A 129 15.41 -15.54 13.10
CA ALA A 129 15.95 -16.90 13.05
C ALA A 129 14.80 -17.92 13.11
N SER A 130 14.73 -18.82 12.14
CA SER A 130 13.80 -19.93 12.16
C SER A 130 14.55 -21.22 12.50
N ASP A 131 14.25 -21.82 13.65
CA ASP A 131 14.60 -23.22 13.89
C ASP A 131 13.61 -24.12 13.15
N ASN A 132 14.11 -24.98 12.25
CA ASN A 132 13.28 -25.92 11.49
C ASN A 132 12.57 -26.96 12.38
N SER A 133 12.93 -27.06 13.67
CA SER A 133 12.34 -28.01 14.60
C SER A 133 10.93 -27.62 15.10
N GLN A 134 10.58 -26.33 15.11
CA GLN A 134 9.32 -25.83 15.67
C GLN A 134 8.54 -24.94 14.69
N ARG A 135 7.21 -25.06 14.66
CA ARG A 135 6.36 -24.21 13.82
C ARG A 135 6.23 -22.78 14.37
N PHE A 136 6.16 -22.66 15.69
CA PHE A 136 6.13 -21.38 16.38
C PHE A 136 7.56 -20.99 16.75
N GLN A 137 7.93 -19.77 16.41
CA GLN A 137 9.26 -19.23 16.62
C GLN A 137 9.17 -18.03 17.55
N GLU A 138 10.19 -17.84 18.36
CA GLU A 138 10.34 -16.68 19.22
C GLU A 138 11.79 -16.22 19.22
N THR A 139 12.01 -14.91 19.15
CA THR A 139 13.34 -14.31 19.21
C THR A 139 13.30 -13.02 20.01
N CYS A 140 14.34 -12.80 20.81
CA CYS A 140 14.50 -11.62 21.64
C CYS A 140 15.58 -10.71 21.04
N PHE A 141 15.28 -9.42 20.97
CA PHE A 141 16.16 -8.36 20.51
C PHE A 141 16.30 -7.32 21.61
N ALA A 142 17.45 -6.63 21.64
CA ALA A 142 17.67 -5.55 22.58
C ALA A 142 18.33 -4.35 21.88
N PHE A 143 17.99 -3.14 22.33
CA PHE A 143 18.65 -1.91 21.91
C PHE A 143 18.72 -0.93 23.08
N ALA A 144 19.70 -0.03 23.05
CA ALA A 144 19.84 1.05 24.02
C ALA A 144 19.68 2.40 23.30
N LEU A 145 19.19 3.41 24.03
CA LEU A 145 19.10 4.77 23.52
C LEU A 145 20.28 5.59 24.03
N THR A 146 20.79 6.47 23.17
CA THR A 146 21.79 7.47 23.58
C THR A 146 21.11 8.64 24.31
N PRO A 147 21.85 9.43 25.12
CA PRO A 147 21.29 10.62 25.77
C PRO A 147 20.63 11.59 24.79
N GLN A 148 21.24 11.78 23.61
CA GLN A 148 20.71 12.63 22.56
C GLN A 148 19.36 12.11 22.02
N GLN A 149 19.25 10.81 21.77
CA GLN A 149 18.01 10.21 21.28
C GLN A 149 16.89 10.30 22.33
N VAL A 150 17.20 10.06 23.61
CA VAL A 150 16.24 10.24 24.71
C VAL A 150 15.72 11.68 24.75
N GLN A 151 16.63 12.66 24.65
CA GLN A 151 16.27 14.08 24.60
C GLN A 151 15.42 14.43 23.37
N GLN A 152 15.79 13.91 22.19
CA GLN A 152 15.03 14.14 20.95
C GLN A 152 13.60 13.63 21.09
N ILE A 153 13.40 12.41 21.60
CA ILE A 153 12.07 11.85 21.81
C ILE A 153 11.31 12.69 22.85
N SER A 154 11.88 12.93 24.03
CA SER A 154 11.17 13.63 25.12
C SER A 154 10.79 15.07 24.75
N SER A 155 11.65 15.79 24.02
CA SER A 155 11.36 17.15 23.56
C SER A 155 10.32 17.23 22.43
N SER A 156 10.03 16.10 21.78
CA SER A 156 9.14 16.04 20.62
C SER A 156 7.67 15.78 20.97
N MET A 157 7.37 15.69 22.27
CA MET A 157 6.05 15.43 22.81
C MET A 157 5.14 16.63 22.55
N ASP A 158 4.06 16.41 21.80
CA ASP A 158 3.02 17.40 21.60
C ASP A 158 1.95 17.26 22.70
N ILE A 159 1.70 18.36 23.41
CA ILE A 159 0.74 18.44 24.53
C ILE A 159 -0.61 19.01 24.04
N SER A 160 -0.70 19.44 22.78
CA SER A 160 -1.89 20.12 22.25
C SER A 160 -3.10 19.20 22.00
N GLY A 161 -2.92 17.88 22.06
CA GLY A 161 -3.96 16.88 21.81
C GLY A 161 -4.39 16.08 23.05
N THR A 162 -5.57 15.45 22.97
CA THR A 162 -6.07 14.47 23.96
C THR A 162 -5.28 13.15 24.00
N LYS A 163 -4.25 12.99 23.15
CA LYS A 163 -3.30 11.88 23.14
C LYS A 163 -1.87 12.41 23.17
N CYS A 164 -1.02 11.78 23.97
CA CYS A 164 0.43 12.05 23.95
C CYS A 164 1.02 11.50 22.64
N ASP A 165 1.18 12.36 21.64
CA ASP A 165 1.84 12.01 20.39
C ASP A 165 3.24 12.61 20.35
N PHE A 166 4.23 11.77 20.05
CA PHE A 166 5.60 12.18 19.86
C PHE A 166 5.86 12.35 18.37
N SER A 167 6.38 13.51 17.94
CA SER A 167 6.80 13.68 16.55
C SER A 167 8.10 12.93 16.25
N VAL A 168 8.95 12.66 17.24
CA VAL A 168 10.09 11.74 17.15
C VAL A 168 9.73 10.40 17.80
N GLN A 169 9.83 9.32 17.04
CA GLN A 169 9.27 8.01 17.39
C GLN A 169 10.30 6.91 17.24
N VAL A 170 10.15 5.85 18.06
CA VAL A 170 10.78 4.56 17.85
C VAL A 170 9.83 3.69 17.01
N GLN A 171 10.27 3.34 15.80
CA GLN A 171 9.49 2.63 14.80
C GLN A 171 10.04 1.23 14.56
N LEU A 172 9.22 0.22 14.81
CA LEU A 172 9.50 -1.18 14.51
C LEU A 172 8.92 -1.53 13.13
N ARG A 173 9.73 -2.17 12.28
CA ARG A 173 9.32 -2.61 10.94
C ARG A 173 9.71 -4.06 10.69
N PHE A 174 8.91 -4.72 9.87
CA PHE A 174 9.11 -6.10 9.43
C PHE A 174 9.05 -6.17 7.92
N CYS A 175 9.82 -7.07 7.32
CA CYS A 175 9.80 -7.31 5.89
C CYS A 175 10.21 -8.75 5.55
N LEU A 176 10.12 -9.12 4.27
CA LEU A 176 10.76 -10.32 3.76
C LEU A 176 12.28 -10.12 3.71
N SER A 177 13.04 -11.18 3.92
CA SER A 177 14.50 -11.17 3.81
C SER A 177 14.95 -11.29 2.35
N GLU A 178 14.42 -10.46 1.47
CA GLU A 178 14.81 -10.38 0.06
C GLU A 178 15.72 -9.18 -0.19
N THR A 179 16.80 -9.39 -0.95
CA THR A 179 17.85 -8.39 -1.21
C THR A 179 17.84 -7.84 -2.64
N SER A 180 16.93 -8.35 -3.49
CA SER A 180 16.81 -7.94 -4.90
C SER A 180 16.27 -6.51 -5.07
N CYS A 181 15.53 -6.01 -4.08
CA CYS A 181 14.98 -4.66 -4.06
C CYS A 181 14.71 -4.18 -2.62
N PRO A 182 14.50 -2.87 -2.42
CA PRO A 182 13.96 -2.36 -1.17
C PRO A 182 12.60 -3.00 -0.86
N GLN A 183 12.41 -3.41 0.38
CA GLN A 183 11.26 -4.18 0.82
C GLN A 183 10.16 -3.30 1.40
N GLU A 184 8.91 -3.56 1.01
CA GLU A 184 7.74 -3.02 1.70
C GLU A 184 7.58 -3.67 3.08
N ASP A 185 6.80 -3.03 3.96
CA ASP A 185 6.45 -3.64 5.24
C ASP A 185 5.67 -4.94 5.00
N HIS A 186 6.13 -6.04 5.60
CA HIS A 186 5.49 -7.34 5.51
C HIS A 186 5.60 -8.08 6.84
N PHE A 187 4.47 -8.30 7.51
CA PHE A 187 4.43 -9.08 8.74
C PHE A 187 4.61 -10.57 8.48
N PRO A 188 5.38 -11.28 9.33
CA PRO A 188 5.28 -12.73 9.45
C PRO A 188 3.85 -13.16 9.86
N PRO A 189 3.42 -14.39 9.53
CA PRO A 189 2.13 -14.89 9.97
C PRO A 189 2.09 -15.08 11.49
N ASN A 190 0.91 -14.87 12.07
CA ASN A 190 0.68 -14.95 13.52
C ASN A 190 1.64 -14.10 14.37
N LEU A 191 2.08 -12.97 13.82
CA LEU A 191 2.98 -12.04 14.50
C LEU A 191 2.40 -11.56 15.84
N CYS A 192 3.19 -11.75 16.89
CA CYS A 192 3.03 -11.20 18.23
C CYS A 192 4.31 -10.45 18.61
N VAL A 193 4.16 -9.28 19.23
CA VAL A 193 5.30 -8.46 19.66
C VAL A 193 5.08 -8.04 21.11
N LYS A 194 6.12 -8.17 21.93
CA LYS A 194 6.18 -7.59 23.28
C LYS A 194 7.37 -6.65 23.37
N VAL A 195 7.17 -5.48 23.94
CA VAL A 195 8.24 -4.49 24.19
C VAL A 195 8.33 -4.28 25.70
N ASN A 196 9.51 -4.51 26.28
CA ASN A 196 9.73 -4.44 27.73
C ASN A 196 8.72 -5.27 28.55
N GLY A 197 8.35 -6.44 28.05
CA GLY A 197 7.36 -7.34 28.66
C GLY A 197 5.90 -6.97 28.42
N LYS A 198 5.59 -5.80 27.84
CA LYS A 198 4.23 -5.36 27.54
C LYS A 198 3.83 -5.74 26.10
N PRO A 199 2.62 -6.28 25.87
CA PRO A 199 2.16 -6.60 24.52
C PRO A 199 2.01 -5.32 23.67
N CYS A 200 2.48 -5.38 22.43
CA CYS A 200 2.36 -4.30 21.46
C CYS A 200 1.06 -4.42 20.66
N ASN A 201 0.34 -3.31 20.54
CA ASN A 201 -0.86 -3.26 19.72
C ASN A 201 -0.48 -3.26 18.24
N LEU A 202 -0.93 -4.28 17.52
CA LEU A 202 -0.73 -4.42 16.09
C LEU A 202 -1.99 -3.97 15.34
N PRO A 203 -1.89 -3.57 14.06
CA PRO A 203 -3.06 -3.19 13.26
C PRO A 203 -4.19 -4.23 13.34
N GLY A 204 -5.44 -3.78 13.32
CA GLY A 204 -6.60 -4.68 13.30
C GLY A 204 -6.62 -5.57 12.06
N TYR A 205 -7.29 -6.71 12.15
CA TYR A 205 -7.48 -7.59 11.00
C TYR A 205 -8.44 -6.96 9.99
N LEU A 206 -8.15 -7.13 8.69
CA LEU A 206 -9.09 -6.76 7.65
C LEU A 206 -10.25 -7.77 7.62
N PRO A 207 -11.48 -7.32 7.30
CA PRO A 207 -12.60 -8.22 7.08
C PRO A 207 -12.25 -9.28 6.02
N PRO A 208 -12.67 -10.55 6.18
CA PRO A 208 -12.43 -11.57 5.18
C PRO A 208 -13.09 -11.18 3.86
N THR A 209 -12.33 -11.20 2.76
CA THR A 209 -12.89 -10.88 1.43
C THR A 209 -13.74 -12.02 0.86
N LYS A 210 -13.56 -13.25 1.36
CA LYS A 210 -14.25 -14.49 0.95
C LYS A 210 -14.28 -15.48 2.11
N ASN A 211 -15.27 -16.36 2.13
CA ASN A 211 -15.37 -17.44 3.12
C ASN A 211 -14.15 -18.37 3.02
N GLY A 212 -13.51 -18.65 4.16
CA GLY A 212 -12.34 -19.55 4.26
C GLY A 212 -10.97 -18.89 4.02
N VAL A 213 -10.90 -17.58 3.77
CA VAL A 213 -9.62 -16.85 3.70
C VAL A 213 -9.22 -16.42 5.11
N GLU A 214 -8.01 -16.77 5.55
CA GLU A 214 -7.50 -16.33 6.85
C GLU A 214 -7.47 -14.79 6.93
N PRO A 215 -7.94 -14.21 8.05
CA PRO A 215 -7.89 -12.76 8.26
C PRO A 215 -6.44 -12.26 8.13
N LYS A 216 -6.19 -11.35 7.18
CA LYS A 216 -4.86 -10.76 7.01
C LYS A 216 -4.79 -9.42 7.73
N ARG A 217 -3.73 -9.25 8.54
CA ARG A 217 -3.37 -7.97 9.13
C ARG A 217 -2.66 -7.10 8.08
N PRO A 218 -3.03 -5.83 7.89
CA PRO A 218 -2.32 -4.94 6.98
C PRO A 218 -0.92 -4.68 7.54
N SER A 219 0.11 -4.97 6.75
CA SER A 219 1.50 -4.75 7.13
C SER A 219 1.85 -3.27 7.03
N ARG A 220 2.32 -2.69 8.14
CA ARG A 220 2.62 -1.27 8.30
C ARG A 220 3.71 -1.09 9.37
N PRO A 221 4.45 0.03 9.37
CA PRO A 221 5.32 0.38 10.48
C PRO A 221 4.55 0.44 11.81
N ILE A 222 5.20 0.04 12.89
CA ILE A 222 4.61 -0.01 14.23
C ILE A 222 5.32 1.04 15.10
N ASN A 223 4.59 2.03 15.59
CA ASN A 223 5.10 2.97 16.59
C ASN A 223 5.12 2.29 17.96
N ILE A 224 6.31 2.03 18.50
CA ILE A 224 6.50 1.39 19.82
C ILE A 224 6.93 2.37 20.91
N THR A 225 6.98 3.68 20.61
CA THR A 225 7.52 4.72 21.49
C THR A 225 6.92 4.70 22.90
N SER A 226 5.60 4.49 23.03
CA SER A 226 4.91 4.45 24.33
C SER A 226 5.27 3.23 25.20
N LEU A 227 5.91 2.21 24.63
CA LEU A 227 6.35 1.00 25.33
C LEU A 227 7.86 1.02 25.63
N VAL A 228 8.59 1.96 25.02
CA VAL A 228 10.03 2.13 25.17
C VAL A 228 10.35 2.84 26.49
N ARG A 229 11.36 2.36 27.19
CA ARG A 229 11.99 3.03 28.32
C ARG A 229 12.90 4.12 27.77
N LEU A 230 12.55 5.38 28.03
CA LEU A 230 13.37 6.55 27.72
C LEU A 230 14.48 6.70 28.77
N SER A 231 15.38 5.71 28.82
CA SER A 231 16.52 5.66 29.73
C SER A 231 17.78 5.29 28.97
N THR A 232 18.91 5.86 29.38
CA THR A 232 20.25 5.57 28.85
C THR A 232 20.95 4.47 29.62
N THR A 233 20.44 4.10 30.81
CA THR A 233 21.07 3.13 31.71
C THR A 233 20.46 1.74 31.62
N VAL A 234 19.28 1.62 31.01
CA VAL A 234 18.54 0.35 30.91
C VAL A 234 18.21 0.07 29.45
N PRO A 235 18.59 -1.10 28.91
CA PRO A 235 18.23 -1.45 27.53
C PRO A 235 16.73 -1.71 27.40
N ASN A 236 16.24 -1.49 26.19
CA ASN A 236 14.92 -1.89 25.74
C ASN A 236 14.97 -3.29 25.14
N THR A 237 13.97 -4.11 25.46
CA THR A 237 13.86 -5.48 24.90
C THR A 237 12.61 -5.61 24.03
N ILE A 238 12.74 -6.34 22.93
CA ILE A 238 11.66 -6.68 22.01
C ILE A 238 11.64 -8.19 21.85
N VAL A 239 10.53 -8.82 22.25
CA VAL A 239 10.28 -10.24 21.98
C VAL A 239 9.31 -10.33 20.81
N VAL A 240 9.74 -11.00 19.75
CA VAL A 240 8.96 -11.25 18.54
C VAL A 240 8.64 -12.73 18.46
N SER A 241 7.37 -13.07 18.35
CA SER A 241 6.91 -14.44 18.15
C SER A 241 6.09 -14.53 16.86
N TRP A 242 6.31 -15.56 16.05
CA TRP A 242 5.64 -15.73 14.77
C TRP A 242 5.56 -17.21 14.36
N THR A 243 4.85 -17.50 13.28
CA THR A 243 4.82 -18.83 12.67
C THR A 243 5.79 -18.90 11.49
N ALA A 244 6.70 -19.88 11.48
CA ALA A 244 7.61 -20.07 10.35
C ALA A 244 6.86 -20.56 9.10
N GLU A 245 7.24 -20.05 7.93
CA GLU A 245 6.73 -20.50 6.63
C GLU A 245 7.87 -21.10 5.80
N ILE A 246 7.64 -22.28 5.23
CA ILE A 246 8.64 -22.94 4.38
C ILE A 246 8.93 -22.05 3.16
N GLY A 247 10.21 -21.78 2.93
CA GLY A 247 10.69 -21.00 1.78
C GLY A 247 10.51 -19.49 1.93
N ARG A 248 10.18 -18.99 3.13
CA ARG A 248 10.14 -17.55 3.42
C ARG A 248 10.93 -17.24 4.67
N SER A 249 11.81 -16.26 4.54
CA SER A 249 12.56 -15.67 5.65
C SER A 249 12.11 -14.23 5.84
N TYR A 250 12.10 -13.80 7.09
CA TYR A 250 11.64 -12.48 7.49
C TYR A 250 12.76 -11.75 8.22
N SER A 251 12.75 -10.43 8.14
CA SER A 251 13.66 -9.55 8.87
C SER A 251 12.89 -8.51 9.65
N MET A 252 13.46 -8.06 10.76
CA MET A 252 12.99 -6.91 11.51
C MET A 252 14.05 -5.82 11.62
N ALA A 253 13.60 -4.58 11.76
CA ALA A 253 14.47 -3.44 12.01
C ALA A 253 13.78 -2.47 12.98
N VAL A 254 14.59 -1.71 13.71
CA VAL A 254 14.12 -0.67 14.63
C VAL A 254 14.81 0.63 14.29
N TYR A 255 14.01 1.67 14.11
CA TYR A 255 14.45 2.98 13.67
C TYR A 255 14.03 4.06 14.63
N LEU A 256 14.87 5.08 14.78
CA LEU A 256 14.46 6.37 15.30
C LEU A 256 14.04 7.24 14.12
N VAL A 257 12.81 7.73 14.13
CA VAL A 257 12.23 8.49 13.02
C VAL A 257 11.59 9.78 13.48
N LYS A 258 11.54 10.79 12.61
CA LYS A 258 10.71 11.98 12.79
C LYS A 258 9.50 11.91 11.86
N GLN A 259 8.30 11.85 12.42
CA GLN A 259 7.05 11.94 11.69
C GLN A 259 6.91 13.35 11.09
N GLN A 260 6.55 13.40 9.82
CA GLN A 260 6.36 14.62 9.05
C GLN A 260 4.89 14.84 8.75
N SER A 261 4.49 16.10 8.61
CA SER A 261 3.13 16.46 8.23
C SER A 261 2.96 16.55 6.71
N SER A 262 1.72 16.51 6.24
CA SER A 262 1.39 16.77 4.83
C SER A 262 1.94 18.12 4.34
N THR A 263 1.91 19.16 5.18
CA THR A 263 2.49 20.47 4.87
C THR A 263 3.99 20.38 4.54
N VAL A 264 4.76 19.62 5.32
CA VAL A 264 6.20 19.42 5.06
C VAL A 264 6.42 18.65 3.76
N LEU A 265 5.63 17.60 3.49
CA LEU A 265 5.74 16.84 2.24
C LEU A 265 5.35 17.67 1.02
N LEU A 266 4.38 18.58 1.15
CA LEU A 266 4.01 19.53 0.11
C LEU A 266 5.12 20.54 -0.18
N GLN A 267 5.75 21.08 0.86
CA GLN A 267 6.92 21.95 0.71
C GLN A 267 8.06 21.22 -0.01
N ARG A 268 8.34 19.97 0.39
CA ARG A 268 9.33 19.11 -0.29
C ARG A 268 8.97 18.83 -1.74
N LEU A 269 7.69 18.59 -2.05
CA LEU A 269 7.24 18.37 -3.43
C LEU A 269 7.45 19.63 -4.28
N ARG A 270 7.12 20.82 -3.76
CA ARG A 270 7.39 22.09 -4.43
C ARG A 270 8.88 22.33 -4.62
N ALA A 271 9.71 21.97 -3.63
CA ALA A 271 11.16 22.10 -3.71
C ALA A 271 11.82 21.18 -4.74
N LYS A 272 11.17 20.06 -5.13
CA LYS A 272 11.60 19.25 -6.29
C LYS A 272 11.50 20.00 -7.63
N GLY A 273 10.73 21.09 -7.67
CA GLY A 273 10.52 21.91 -8.85
C GLY A 273 9.29 21.50 -9.67
N ILE A 274 8.98 22.34 -10.65
CA ILE A 274 7.90 22.14 -11.60
C ILE A 274 8.45 21.39 -12.81
N ARG A 275 7.76 20.34 -13.26
CA ARG A 275 8.15 19.58 -14.45
C ARG A 275 8.01 20.46 -15.69
N ASN A 276 9.00 20.43 -16.59
CA ASN A 276 8.95 21.19 -17.84
C ASN A 276 7.63 20.91 -18.61
N PRO A 277 6.84 21.95 -18.95
CA PRO A 277 5.61 21.84 -19.73
C PRO A 277 5.74 21.03 -21.03
N ASP A 278 6.90 21.05 -21.68
CA ASP A 278 7.14 20.37 -22.95
C ASP A 278 7.00 18.85 -22.85
N HIS A 279 7.21 18.27 -21.66
CA HIS A 279 6.94 16.84 -21.47
C HIS A 279 5.46 16.50 -21.61
N SER A 280 4.58 17.36 -21.09
CA SER A 280 3.14 17.17 -21.22
C SER A 280 2.69 17.47 -22.65
N ARG A 281 3.26 18.48 -23.30
CA ARG A 281 3.04 18.75 -24.73
C ARG A 281 3.45 17.57 -25.61
N ALA A 282 4.60 16.95 -25.34
CA ALA A 282 5.06 15.76 -26.05
C ALA A 282 4.11 14.57 -25.84
N LEU A 283 3.64 14.33 -24.62
CA LEU A 283 2.66 13.29 -24.31
C LEU A 283 1.30 13.54 -25.00
N ILE A 284 0.88 14.80 -25.11
CA ILE A 284 -0.32 15.19 -25.86
C ILE A 284 -0.14 14.85 -27.34
N LYS A 285 0.99 15.26 -27.94
CA LYS A 285 1.32 14.96 -29.34
C LYS A 285 1.38 13.46 -29.60
N GLU A 286 2.02 12.69 -28.73
CA GLU A 286 2.07 11.22 -28.82
C GLU A 286 0.67 10.61 -28.82
N LYS A 287 -0.23 11.08 -27.95
CA LYS A 287 -1.61 10.59 -27.85
C LYS A 287 -2.50 11.02 -29.02
N LEU A 288 -2.21 12.16 -29.64
CA LEU A 288 -2.94 12.69 -30.79
C LEU A 288 -2.35 12.23 -32.13
N THR A 289 -1.19 11.57 -32.12
CA THR A 289 -0.62 11.01 -33.33
C THR A 289 -1.49 9.84 -33.79
N ALA A 290 -2.11 9.98 -34.96
CA ALA A 290 -2.89 8.91 -35.56
C ALA A 290 -1.98 7.73 -35.91
N ASP A 291 -2.41 6.52 -35.55
CA ASP A 291 -1.81 5.29 -36.06
C ASP A 291 -2.30 5.07 -37.50
N PRO A 292 -1.42 5.01 -38.51
CA PRO A 292 -1.84 4.86 -39.91
C PRO A 292 -2.60 3.55 -40.18
N ASP A 293 -2.45 2.55 -39.30
CA ASP A 293 -3.18 1.27 -39.40
C ASP A 293 -4.50 1.28 -38.61
N SER A 294 -4.82 2.38 -37.92
CA SER A 294 -6.06 2.54 -37.14
C SER A 294 -7.09 3.38 -37.90
N GLU A 295 -8.30 2.84 -38.09
CA GLU A 295 -9.44 3.56 -38.67
C GLU A 295 -9.96 4.68 -37.74
N ILE A 296 -9.62 4.63 -36.46
CA ILE A 296 -10.04 5.60 -35.44
C ILE A 296 -8.80 6.38 -34.99
N ALA A 297 -8.84 7.70 -35.15
CA ALA A 297 -7.83 8.63 -34.69
C ALA A 297 -8.38 9.53 -33.56
N THR A 298 -7.55 9.81 -32.56
CA THR A 298 -7.91 10.76 -31.51
C THR A 298 -7.66 12.17 -32.04
N THR A 299 -8.73 12.92 -32.32
CA THR A 299 -8.65 14.27 -32.89
C THR A 299 -8.51 15.37 -31.83
N SER A 300 -8.87 15.08 -30.58
CA SER A 300 -8.73 16.01 -29.47
C SER A 300 -8.64 15.29 -28.13
N LEU A 301 -8.01 15.93 -27.13
CA LEU A 301 -7.94 15.43 -25.76
C LEU A 301 -8.57 16.43 -24.81
N ARG A 302 -9.62 16.00 -24.11
CA ARG A 302 -10.32 16.80 -23.10
C ARG A 302 -9.76 16.48 -21.71
N VAL A 303 -9.55 17.51 -20.89
CA VAL A 303 -9.18 17.36 -19.48
C VAL A 303 -9.89 18.40 -18.61
N SER A 304 -10.10 18.06 -17.34
CA SER A 304 -10.66 18.97 -16.35
C SER A 304 -9.56 19.70 -15.57
N LEU A 305 -9.80 20.98 -15.29
CA LEU A 305 -9.03 21.81 -14.37
C LEU A 305 -9.51 21.67 -12.91
N LEU A 306 -10.54 20.85 -12.68
CA LEU A 306 -11.01 20.47 -11.36
C LEU A 306 -10.28 19.21 -10.87
N CYS A 307 -10.03 19.16 -9.56
CA CYS A 307 -9.46 18.00 -8.91
C CYS A 307 -10.48 16.85 -8.88
N PRO A 308 -10.15 15.65 -9.38
CA PRO A 308 -11.07 14.52 -9.37
C PRO A 308 -11.41 14.04 -7.95
N LEU A 309 -10.53 14.32 -6.96
CA LEU A 309 -10.75 14.01 -5.54
C LEU A 309 -11.61 15.07 -4.83
N GLY A 310 -11.26 16.34 -5.00
CA GLY A 310 -11.84 17.43 -4.22
C GLY A 310 -13.00 18.14 -4.89
N LYS A 311 -13.24 17.88 -6.19
CA LYS A 311 -14.21 18.58 -7.05
C LYS A 311 -14.06 20.11 -7.07
N MET A 312 -12.92 20.59 -6.60
CA MET A 312 -12.51 21.99 -6.56
C MET A 312 -11.40 22.22 -7.56
N ARG A 313 -11.23 23.47 -8.01
CA ARG A 313 -10.16 23.84 -8.94
C ARG A 313 -8.78 23.41 -8.42
N LEU A 314 -7.97 22.86 -9.31
CA LEU A 314 -6.60 22.45 -8.99
C LEU A 314 -5.78 23.65 -8.52
N MET A 315 -5.12 23.53 -7.38
CA MET A 315 -4.18 24.53 -6.86
C MET A 315 -2.73 24.10 -7.12
N ILE A 316 -2.45 22.81 -6.95
CA ILE A 316 -1.16 22.20 -7.27
C ILE A 316 -1.41 21.01 -8.20
N PRO A 317 -1.38 21.20 -9.54
CA PRO A 317 -1.66 20.13 -10.48
C PRO A 317 -0.55 19.08 -10.41
N CYS A 318 -0.89 17.90 -9.92
CA CYS A 318 0.04 16.83 -9.64
C CYS A 318 -0.41 15.52 -10.29
N ARG A 319 0.56 14.71 -10.71
CA ARG A 319 0.37 13.31 -11.10
C ARG A 319 1.66 12.52 -10.86
N ALA A 320 1.60 11.20 -10.90
CA ALA A 320 2.81 10.39 -10.86
C ALA A 320 3.46 10.30 -12.25
N LEU A 321 4.79 10.25 -12.31
CA LEU A 321 5.55 10.03 -13.54
C LEU A 321 5.12 8.77 -14.31
N THR A 322 4.65 7.76 -13.59
CA THR A 322 4.20 6.47 -14.13
C THR A 322 2.76 6.49 -14.65
N CYS A 323 2.03 7.60 -14.50
CA CYS A 323 0.68 7.74 -15.02
C CYS A 323 0.67 7.98 -16.53
N SER A 324 -0.13 7.20 -17.25
CA SER A 324 -0.32 7.33 -18.71
C SER A 324 -1.42 8.33 -19.12
N HIS A 325 -2.12 8.93 -18.16
CA HIS A 325 -3.15 9.95 -18.40
C HIS A 325 -2.58 11.38 -18.23
N LEU A 326 -3.29 12.36 -18.80
CA LEU A 326 -2.97 13.78 -18.65
C LEU A 326 -3.64 14.42 -17.43
N GLN A 327 -4.83 13.94 -17.06
CA GLN A 327 -5.60 14.50 -15.94
C GLN A 327 -4.78 14.57 -14.66
N CYS A 328 -4.61 15.77 -14.11
CA CYS A 328 -3.95 15.99 -12.84
C CYS A 328 -4.94 15.85 -11.66
N PHE A 329 -4.40 15.62 -10.48
CA PHE A 329 -5.10 15.73 -9.20
C PHE A 329 -4.38 16.72 -8.30
N ASP A 330 -5.08 17.26 -7.29
CA ASP A 330 -4.48 18.26 -6.41
C ASP A 330 -3.52 17.61 -5.42
N ALA A 331 -2.27 18.09 -5.40
CA ALA A 331 -1.23 17.54 -4.54
C ALA A 331 -1.57 17.69 -3.04
N THR A 332 -2.19 18.80 -2.64
CA THR A 332 -2.50 19.11 -1.24
C THR A 332 -3.46 18.07 -0.68
N LEU A 333 -4.59 17.90 -1.36
CA LEU A 333 -5.60 16.93 -0.96
C LEU A 333 -5.05 15.49 -1.03
N TYR A 334 -4.28 15.17 -2.07
CA TYR A 334 -3.69 13.85 -2.23
C TYR A 334 -2.74 13.47 -1.09
N ILE A 335 -1.85 14.38 -0.69
CA ILE A 335 -0.90 14.14 0.40
C ILE A 335 -1.63 14.09 1.74
N GLN A 336 -2.61 14.97 2.00
CA GLN A 336 -3.42 14.94 3.23
C GLN A 336 -4.20 13.63 3.39
N MET A 337 -4.76 13.08 2.31
CA MET A 337 -5.41 11.76 2.35
C MET A 337 -4.42 10.65 2.72
N ASN A 338 -3.21 10.70 2.16
CA ASN A 338 -2.17 9.71 2.44
C ASN A 338 -1.55 9.84 3.83
N GLU A 339 -1.58 11.03 4.43
CA GLU A 339 -1.20 11.25 5.83
C GLU A 339 -2.11 10.46 6.78
N LYS A 340 -3.43 10.48 6.51
CA LYS A 340 -4.41 9.70 7.28
C LYS A 340 -4.36 8.21 6.95
N LYS A 341 -4.33 7.87 5.66
CA LYS A 341 -4.33 6.48 5.17
C LYS A 341 -3.38 6.36 3.97
N PRO A 342 -2.11 5.94 4.18
CA PRO A 342 -1.11 5.89 3.12
C PRO A 342 -1.39 4.73 2.15
N THR A 343 -2.21 4.96 1.13
CA THR A 343 -2.49 3.98 0.07
C THR A 343 -1.59 4.19 -1.14
N TRP A 344 -1.23 5.45 -1.43
CA TRP A 344 -0.42 5.88 -2.56
C TRP A 344 -0.94 5.33 -3.89
N VAL A 345 -2.26 5.44 -4.09
CA VAL A 345 -2.98 5.04 -5.29
C VAL A 345 -3.45 6.28 -6.03
N CYS A 346 -3.25 6.34 -7.35
CA CYS A 346 -3.67 7.46 -8.18
C CYS A 346 -5.21 7.51 -8.26
N PRO A 347 -5.85 8.66 -7.99
CA PRO A 347 -7.31 8.77 -8.01
C PRO A 347 -7.93 8.81 -9.42
N VAL A 348 -7.10 8.82 -10.47
CA VAL A 348 -7.56 8.86 -11.87
C VAL A 348 -7.50 7.49 -12.53
N CYS A 349 -6.45 6.70 -12.25
CA CYS A 349 -6.22 5.42 -12.93
C CYS A 349 -6.01 4.23 -12.00
N ASP A 350 -6.14 4.41 -10.69
CA ASP A 350 -6.00 3.39 -9.64
C ASP A 350 -4.64 2.65 -9.61
N LYS A 351 -3.65 3.12 -10.37
CA LYS A 351 -2.27 2.62 -10.33
C LYS A 351 -1.51 3.21 -9.14
N LYS A 352 -0.41 2.55 -8.75
CA LYS A 352 0.51 3.05 -7.72
C LYS A 352 1.07 4.42 -8.12
N ALA A 353 0.96 5.38 -7.21
CA ALA A 353 1.47 6.75 -7.32
C ALA A 353 2.24 7.11 -6.03
N PRO A 354 3.39 6.47 -5.78
CA PRO A 354 4.19 6.73 -4.59
C PRO A 354 4.73 8.17 -4.62
N TYR A 355 4.95 8.75 -3.44
CA TYR A 355 5.40 10.13 -3.26
C TYR A 355 6.65 10.49 -4.07
N GLU A 356 7.57 9.54 -4.19
CA GLU A 356 8.83 9.69 -4.91
C GLU A 356 8.61 9.99 -6.40
N HIS A 357 7.52 9.47 -6.98
CA HIS A 357 7.18 9.65 -8.39
C HIS A 357 6.22 10.81 -8.65
N LEU A 358 5.75 11.52 -7.62
CA LEU A 358 4.89 12.68 -7.81
C LEU A 358 5.65 13.83 -8.46
N ILE A 359 5.03 14.44 -9.46
CA ILE A 359 5.50 15.65 -10.14
C ILE A 359 4.41 16.71 -10.16
N ILE A 360 4.82 17.97 -10.18
CA ILE A 360 3.96 19.12 -10.47
C ILE A 360 4.02 19.35 -11.98
N ASP A 361 2.87 19.28 -12.66
CA ASP A 361 2.79 19.35 -14.12
C ASP A 361 2.84 20.81 -14.60
N GLY A 362 3.95 21.23 -15.21
CA GLY A 362 4.16 22.62 -15.58
C GLY A 362 3.18 23.15 -16.62
N LEU A 363 2.71 22.31 -17.54
CA LEU A 363 1.71 22.73 -18.53
C LEU A 363 0.39 23.07 -17.84
N PHE A 364 -0.06 22.25 -16.89
CA PHE A 364 -1.25 22.57 -16.11
C PHE A 364 -1.07 23.79 -15.22
N VAL A 365 0.14 24.04 -14.68
CA VAL A 365 0.42 25.28 -13.95
C VAL A 365 0.23 26.50 -14.86
N GLU A 366 0.79 26.49 -16.08
CA GLU A 366 0.62 27.57 -17.06
C GLU A 366 -0.85 27.80 -17.41
N ILE A 367 -1.60 26.73 -17.66
CA ILE A 367 -3.01 26.80 -18.03
C ILE A 367 -3.87 27.33 -16.88
N LEU A 368 -3.65 26.82 -15.66
CA LEU A 368 -4.40 27.25 -14.48
C LEU A 368 -4.21 28.74 -14.18
N ASN A 369 -3.02 29.29 -14.48
CA ASN A 369 -2.71 30.71 -14.38
C ASN A 369 -3.32 31.54 -15.52
N SER A 370 -3.61 30.93 -16.67
CA SER A 370 -4.08 31.62 -17.88
C SER A 370 -5.60 31.61 -18.06
N CYS A 371 -6.30 30.56 -17.59
CA CYS A 371 -7.77 30.43 -17.71
C CYS A 371 -8.42 30.31 -16.33
N MET A 372 -9.00 31.39 -15.78
CA MET A 372 -9.64 31.36 -14.45
C MET A 372 -11.13 30.96 -14.48
N ASP A 373 -11.78 31.09 -15.63
CA ASP A 373 -13.23 31.01 -15.82
C ASP A 373 -13.68 29.72 -16.55
N CYS A 374 -12.80 28.72 -16.63
CA CYS A 374 -13.10 27.43 -17.24
C CYS A 374 -12.73 26.25 -16.34
N ASP A 375 -13.57 25.21 -16.37
CA ASP A 375 -13.37 23.96 -15.63
C ASP A 375 -12.84 22.83 -16.53
N GLU A 376 -12.95 22.99 -17.86
CA GLU A 376 -12.48 22.03 -18.85
C GLU A 376 -11.75 22.73 -19.99
N ILE A 377 -10.77 22.03 -20.55
CA ILE A 377 -10.02 22.45 -21.73
C ILE A 377 -9.92 21.30 -22.72
N GLN A 378 -9.70 21.66 -23.98
CA GLN A 378 -9.46 20.72 -25.07
C GLN A 378 -8.09 21.01 -25.69
N PHE A 379 -7.23 20.01 -25.75
CA PHE A 379 -5.97 20.04 -26.48
C PHE A 379 -6.18 19.62 -27.94
N LYS A 380 -5.47 20.31 -28.84
CA LYS A 380 -5.43 20.06 -30.29
C LYS A 380 -4.10 19.44 -30.70
N GLU A 381 -4.04 18.90 -31.93
CA GLU A 381 -2.87 18.20 -32.48
C GLU A 381 -1.59 19.05 -32.53
N ASP A 382 -1.74 20.35 -32.76
CA ASP A 382 -0.63 21.31 -32.76
C ASP A 382 -0.05 21.58 -31.35
N GLY A 383 -0.70 21.06 -30.30
CA GLY A 383 -0.36 21.26 -28.90
C GLY A 383 -0.97 22.53 -28.29
N SER A 384 -1.76 23.28 -29.05
CA SER A 384 -2.58 24.36 -28.51
C SER A 384 -3.75 23.83 -27.69
N TRP A 385 -4.32 24.68 -26.85
CA TRP A 385 -5.50 24.35 -26.04
C TRP A 385 -6.54 25.46 -26.12
N ALA A 386 -7.81 25.09 -25.93
CA ALA A 386 -8.92 26.02 -25.85
C ALA A 386 -9.82 25.69 -24.65
N PRO A 387 -10.36 26.70 -23.94
CA PRO A 387 -11.40 26.49 -22.94
C PRO A 387 -12.63 25.82 -23.55
N MET A 388 -13.18 24.83 -22.87
CA MET A 388 -14.49 24.29 -23.20
C MET A 388 -15.54 25.12 -22.48
N ARG A 389 -16.20 26.02 -23.22
CA ARG A 389 -17.35 26.74 -22.70
C ARG A 389 -18.55 25.82 -22.80
N SER A 390 -19.20 25.54 -21.67
CA SER A 390 -20.51 24.92 -21.68
C SER A 390 -21.44 25.82 -22.48
N LYS A 391 -21.90 25.32 -23.63
CA LYS A 391 -22.92 26.01 -24.43
C LYS A 391 -24.20 25.99 -23.58
N ARG A 392 -24.44 27.05 -22.80
CA ARG A 392 -25.80 27.34 -22.31
C ARG A 392 -26.60 27.72 -23.54
N GLU A 393 -27.14 26.73 -24.25
CA GLU A 393 -28.29 26.99 -25.11
C GLU A 393 -29.45 27.33 -24.19
N VAL A 394 -29.58 28.62 -23.87
CA VAL A 394 -30.89 29.17 -23.53
C VAL A 394 -31.65 29.12 -24.83
N GLN A 395 -32.35 28.02 -25.06
CA GLN A 395 -33.38 27.95 -26.08
C GLN A 395 -34.49 28.87 -25.60
N GLU A 396 -34.46 30.13 -26.01
CA GLU A 396 -35.59 31.04 -25.88
C GLU A 396 -36.76 30.40 -26.64
N VAL A 397 -37.67 29.79 -25.89
CA VAL A 397 -38.98 29.40 -26.39
C VAL A 397 -39.71 30.70 -26.73
N SER A 398 -39.60 31.12 -27.97
CA SER A 398 -40.45 32.16 -28.54
C SER A 398 -41.89 31.65 -28.45
N SER A 399 -42.63 32.18 -27.48
CA SER A 399 -44.06 31.95 -27.30
C SER A 399 -44.80 32.46 -28.54
N ALA A 400 -45.16 31.53 -29.43
CA ALA A 400 -46.09 31.81 -30.51
C ALA A 400 -47.45 32.23 -29.93
N SER A 401 -47.90 33.42 -30.28
CA SER A 401 -49.29 33.86 -30.11
C SER A 401 -49.84 34.39 -31.43
N TYR A 402 -50.87 33.69 -31.91
CA TYR A 402 -52.06 34.15 -32.64
C TYR A 402 -52.00 34.52 -34.15
N ASN A 403 -52.65 33.64 -34.93
CA ASN A 403 -53.61 33.81 -36.05
C ASN A 403 -53.46 34.91 -37.14
N GLY A 404 -53.62 34.48 -38.40
CA GLY A 404 -54.20 35.34 -39.47
C GLY A 404 -53.92 34.95 -40.93
N LEU A 405 -54.73 34.03 -41.46
CA LEU A 405 -55.31 33.92 -42.82
C LEU A 405 -54.60 34.45 -44.11
N ASP A 406 -54.60 33.53 -45.10
CA ASP A 406 -54.86 33.65 -46.54
C ASP A 406 -53.74 34.06 -47.53
N GLY A 407 -53.72 33.39 -48.69
CA GLY A 407 -52.91 33.76 -49.86
C GLY A 407 -52.19 32.61 -50.56
N SER A 408 -52.88 31.98 -51.51
CA SER A 408 -52.38 31.08 -52.56
C SER A 408 -51.17 31.62 -53.36
N ASP A 409 -50.21 30.76 -53.72
CA ASP A 409 -49.98 30.38 -55.13
C ASP A 409 -48.87 29.33 -55.36
N GLN A 410 -49.04 28.65 -56.49
CA GLN A 410 -48.39 27.44 -56.96
C GLN A 410 -47.05 27.63 -57.69
N LEU A 411 -46.20 26.59 -57.57
CA LEU A 411 -45.36 25.93 -58.60
C LEU A 411 -44.37 26.73 -59.47
N SER A 412 -43.10 26.38 -59.26
CA SER A 412 -42.23 25.58 -60.17
C SER A 412 -41.06 26.22 -60.92
N SER A 413 -40.01 25.39 -61.02
CA SER A 413 -38.86 25.37 -61.94
C SER A 413 -37.68 26.32 -61.63
N SER A 414 -36.40 25.95 -61.73
CA SER A 414 -35.71 24.68 -62.03
C SER A 414 -34.18 24.92 -61.96
N SER A 415 -33.40 23.85 -61.68
CA SER A 415 -32.00 23.57 -62.11
C SER A 415 -30.90 24.57 -61.69
N SER A 416 -29.71 24.21 -61.22
CA SER A 416 -28.79 23.09 -61.52
C SER A 416 -27.63 23.17 -60.50
N SER A 417 -27.35 22.14 -59.70
CA SER A 417 -26.28 21.15 -59.91
C SER A 417 -24.91 21.72 -60.34
N ASP A 418 -23.98 21.82 -59.39
CA ASP A 418 -22.63 21.28 -59.62
C ASP A 418 -22.03 20.76 -58.31
N GLY A 419 -21.36 19.61 -58.39
CA GLY A 419 -20.93 18.80 -57.26
C GLY A 419 -19.49 19.05 -56.84
N SER A 420 -19.21 18.84 -55.55
CA SER A 420 -17.91 18.38 -55.12
C SER A 420 -18.08 17.47 -53.91
N SER A 421 -17.81 16.18 -54.15
CA SER A 421 -17.85 15.10 -53.19
C SER A 421 -16.68 15.20 -52.21
N GLY A 422 -16.87 15.93 -51.11
CA GLY A 422 -16.06 15.74 -49.91
C GLY A 422 -16.64 14.58 -49.10
N LYS A 423 -15.89 13.49 -48.94
CA LYS A 423 -16.22 12.44 -47.96
C LYS A 423 -16.31 13.10 -46.59
N LYS A 424 -17.53 13.23 -46.05
CA LYS A 424 -17.79 13.62 -44.66
C LYS A 424 -17.18 12.54 -43.77
N VAL A 425 -16.16 12.92 -43.00
CA VAL A 425 -15.68 12.13 -41.87
C VAL A 425 -16.73 12.26 -40.76
N GLU A 426 -17.39 11.17 -40.41
CA GLU A 426 -18.29 11.12 -39.25
C GLU A 426 -17.44 11.07 -37.97
N VAL A 427 -17.41 12.19 -37.25
CA VAL A 427 -16.77 12.29 -35.94
C VAL A 427 -17.78 11.80 -34.90
N ILE A 428 -17.57 10.59 -34.39
CA ILE A 428 -18.37 10.04 -33.30
C ILE A 428 -17.73 10.46 -31.97
N ASP A 429 -18.36 11.41 -31.30
CA ASP A 429 -17.98 11.83 -29.95
C ASP A 429 -18.49 10.80 -28.93
N LEU A 430 -17.60 9.94 -28.44
CA LEU A 430 -17.90 8.93 -27.42
C LEU A 430 -17.94 9.50 -25.98
N THR A 431 -17.90 10.83 -25.79
CA THR A 431 -17.95 11.47 -24.46
C THR A 431 -19.34 11.98 -24.05
N LEU A 432 -20.37 11.71 -24.85
CA LEU A 432 -21.76 12.02 -24.54
C LEU A 432 -22.53 10.74 -24.20
N ASP A 433 -22.50 10.31 -22.94
CA ASP A 433 -23.50 9.37 -22.40
C ASP A 433 -24.72 10.14 -21.88
N SER A 434 -25.52 10.71 -22.79
CA SER A 434 -26.90 11.05 -22.45
C SER A 434 -27.73 9.77 -22.40
N SER A 435 -27.72 9.09 -21.26
CA SER A 435 -28.81 8.21 -20.85
C SER A 435 -29.92 9.08 -20.25
N SER A 436 -30.93 9.38 -21.07
CA SER A 436 -32.21 9.93 -20.62
C SER A 436 -33.24 8.80 -20.66
N GLU A 437 -33.57 8.27 -19.48
CA GLU A 437 -34.77 7.44 -19.27
C GLU A 437 -35.66 8.21 -18.28
N ASP A 438 -36.82 8.63 -18.76
CA ASP A 438 -37.91 9.39 -18.14
C ASP A 438 -39.19 8.62 -18.56
N GLU A 439 -40.19 8.26 -17.76
CA GLU A 439 -40.47 8.29 -16.32
C GLU A 439 -41.29 7.03 -15.99
N GLY A 440 -41.28 6.62 -14.72
CA GLY A 440 -42.26 5.70 -14.18
C GLY A 440 -42.42 5.98 -12.70
N GLU A 441 -43.46 6.74 -12.35
CA GLU A 441 -43.91 6.96 -10.98
C GLU A 441 -44.08 5.61 -10.25
N ASP A 442 -43.25 5.34 -9.24
CA ASP A 442 -43.67 4.52 -8.12
C ASP A 442 -43.05 5.06 -6.83
N SER A 443 -43.90 5.21 -5.82
CA SER A 443 -43.59 5.87 -4.56
C SER A 443 -42.59 5.04 -3.75
N PRO A 444 -41.66 5.64 -2.99
CA PRO A 444 -40.75 4.85 -2.15
C PRO A 444 -41.55 4.17 -1.01
N PRO A 445 -41.26 2.90 -0.68
CA PRO A 445 -41.85 2.27 0.50
C PRO A 445 -41.36 2.97 1.78
N PRO A 446 -42.18 3.01 2.85
CA PRO A 446 -41.85 3.76 4.06
C PRO A 446 -40.63 3.17 4.78
N GLN A 447 -39.79 4.06 5.32
CA GLN A 447 -38.67 3.70 6.19
C GLN A 447 -39.16 2.93 7.44
N PRO A 448 -38.41 1.92 7.93
CA PRO A 448 -38.71 1.31 9.23
C PRO A 448 -38.47 2.33 10.35
N GLN A 449 -39.49 2.56 11.17
CA GLN A 449 -39.38 3.37 12.39
C GLN A 449 -38.38 2.75 13.38
N PRO A 450 -37.65 3.56 14.18
CA PRO A 450 -36.89 3.03 15.29
C PRO A 450 -37.83 2.41 16.34
N PRO A 451 -37.43 1.32 17.02
CA PRO A 451 -38.28 0.67 18.01
C PRO A 451 -38.52 1.59 19.23
N PRO A 452 -39.66 1.43 19.92
CA PRO A 452 -39.96 2.23 21.11
C PRO A 452 -39.00 1.92 22.26
N PRO A 453 -38.84 2.84 23.24
CA PRO A 453 -37.99 2.60 24.40
C PRO A 453 -38.53 1.43 25.24
N LEU A 454 -37.66 0.51 25.63
CA LEU A 454 -37.99 -0.55 26.58
C LEU A 454 -38.29 0.04 27.96
N PRO A 455 -39.24 -0.53 28.73
CA PRO A 455 -39.51 -0.10 30.10
C PRO A 455 -38.32 -0.47 31.02
N PRO A 456 -38.10 0.28 32.11
CA PRO A 456 -37.00 0.00 33.03
C PRO A 456 -37.27 -1.31 33.79
N MET A 457 -36.33 -2.27 33.68
CA MET A 457 -36.34 -3.46 34.53
C MET A 457 -35.81 -3.13 35.93
N PRO A 458 -36.36 -3.78 36.98
CA PRO A 458 -36.06 -3.48 38.37
C PRO A 458 -34.65 -3.95 38.78
N GLN A 459 -33.93 -3.08 39.50
CA GLN A 459 -32.67 -3.42 40.14
C GLN A 459 -32.89 -4.53 41.18
N ARG A 460 -32.29 -5.70 40.94
CA ARG A 460 -32.00 -6.66 42.00
C ARG A 460 -30.57 -6.46 42.46
N SER A 461 -30.46 -5.98 43.69
CA SER A 461 -29.27 -5.96 44.52
C SER A 461 -28.78 -7.37 44.84
N CYS A 462 -27.46 -7.54 44.89
CA CYS A 462 -26.76 -8.52 45.74
C CYS A 462 -25.24 -8.20 45.77
N PRO A 463 -24.51 -8.61 46.83
CA PRO A 463 -23.79 -7.66 47.67
C PRO A 463 -22.26 -7.69 47.53
N SER A 464 -21.65 -6.53 47.78
CA SER A 464 -20.20 -6.34 47.92
C SER A 464 -19.76 -6.64 49.35
N MET A 465 -18.94 -7.68 49.52
CA MET A 465 -18.14 -7.90 50.73
C MET A 465 -16.97 -6.92 50.75
N SER A 466 -16.82 -6.17 51.84
CA SER A 466 -15.58 -5.47 52.18
C SER A 466 -15.20 -5.81 53.62
N PRO A 467 -13.91 -6.02 53.93
CA PRO A 467 -13.47 -6.29 55.28
C PRO A 467 -13.19 -5.02 56.07
N THR A 468 -13.53 -5.13 57.34
CA THR A 468 -13.50 -4.17 58.44
C THR A 468 -12.09 -3.69 58.81
N SER A 469 -11.97 -2.46 59.30
CA SER A 469 -10.87 -2.02 60.18
C SER A 469 -11.37 -1.03 61.24
N PRO A 470 -10.79 -0.98 62.46
CA PRO A 470 -11.40 -0.43 63.68
C PRO A 470 -11.01 1.04 63.98
N PRO A 471 -11.57 1.65 65.05
CA PRO A 471 -11.79 3.11 65.11
C PRO A 471 -10.72 3.94 65.86
N ILE A 472 -10.95 5.24 65.72
CA ILE A 472 -10.19 6.47 66.05
C ILE A 472 -9.78 6.62 67.53
N ALA A 473 -8.63 7.27 67.74
CA ALA A 473 -8.36 8.09 68.94
C ALA A 473 -7.90 9.51 68.55
N ASN A 474 -8.41 10.47 69.31
CA ASN A 474 -8.45 11.91 69.11
C ASN A 474 -7.16 12.63 69.59
N LYS A 475 -6.77 13.74 68.96
CA LYS A 475 -6.23 14.97 69.60
C LYS A 475 -5.96 16.07 68.56
N GLY A 476 -6.49 17.27 68.82
CA GLY A 476 -6.58 18.37 67.87
C GLY A 476 -5.41 19.36 67.88
N SER A 477 -5.54 20.39 67.03
CA SER A 477 -5.33 21.82 67.35
C SER A 477 -5.49 22.66 66.08
N ASP A 478 -5.93 23.89 66.31
CA ASP A 478 -6.30 24.97 65.38
C ASP A 478 -5.25 25.34 64.33
N THR A 479 -5.69 25.80 63.15
CA THR A 479 -5.68 27.23 62.79
C THR A 479 -6.29 27.52 61.42
N GLN A 480 -7.08 28.60 61.40
CA GLN A 480 -7.70 29.22 60.23
C GLN A 480 -6.68 29.80 59.24
N ALA A 481 -6.97 29.73 57.94
CA ALA A 481 -6.93 30.92 57.08
C ALA A 481 -7.77 30.70 55.82
N ARG A 482 -8.60 31.69 55.54
CA ARG A 482 -9.66 31.76 54.54
C ARG A 482 -9.27 32.88 53.59
N THR A 483 -9.18 32.65 52.28
CA THR A 483 -9.38 33.73 51.29
C THR A 483 -9.85 33.16 49.94
N ARG A 484 -10.80 33.89 49.37
CA ARG A 484 -11.65 33.63 48.21
C ARG A 484 -11.00 34.18 46.92
N ALA A 485 -11.41 33.54 45.82
CA ALA A 485 -11.84 34.08 44.52
C ALA A 485 -10.89 34.96 43.69
N SER A 486 -10.70 34.62 42.41
CA SER A 486 -11.44 35.29 41.31
C SER A 486 -11.19 34.59 39.96
N ASP A 487 -12.29 34.44 39.21
CA ASP A 487 -12.36 34.05 37.80
C ASP A 487 -11.71 35.11 36.90
N LEU A 488 -11.10 34.68 35.79
CA LEU A 488 -10.94 35.52 34.59
C LEU A 488 -10.99 34.65 33.32
N VAL A 489 -12.11 34.78 32.63
CA VAL A 489 -12.40 34.34 31.26
C VAL A 489 -11.71 35.31 30.29
N TRP A 490 -11.04 34.79 29.25
CA TRP A 490 -10.69 35.57 28.07
C TRP A 490 -11.11 34.83 26.80
N ALA A 491 -12.12 35.39 26.14
CA ALA A 491 -12.48 35.14 24.76
C ALA A 491 -11.58 35.99 23.86
N PHE A 492 -11.17 35.45 22.71
CA PHE A 492 -10.64 36.25 21.61
C PHE A 492 -11.42 35.95 20.33
N SER A 493 -11.98 37.02 19.78
CA SER A 493 -12.74 37.07 18.53
C SER A 493 -11.84 37.10 17.30
N LEU A 494 -12.38 36.52 16.24
CA LEU A 494 -12.09 36.78 14.84
C LEU A 494 -12.22 38.27 14.49
N SER A 495 -11.37 38.76 13.56
CA SER A 495 -11.80 39.65 12.46
C SER A 495 -10.66 40.00 11.50
N PHE A 496 -11.01 39.92 10.21
CA PHE A 496 -10.34 40.32 8.95
C PHE A 496 -9.28 39.41 8.34
#